data_AF-A0AA43I2H6-F1
#
_entry.id   AF-A0AA43I2H6-F1
#
_cell.length_a   1.000
_cell.length_b   1.000
_cell.length_c   1.000
_cell.angle_alpha   90.00
_cell.angle_beta   90.00
_cell.angle_gamma   90.00
#
_symmetry.space_group_name_H-M   'P 1'
#
loop_
_entity.id
_entity.type
_entity.pdbx_description
1 polymer ?
#
loop_
_entity_poly.entity_id
_entity_poly.type
_entity_poly.pdbx_seq_one_letter_code
_entity_poly.pdbx_strand_id
1 'polypeptide(L)'
;MPRRKKITIKAKDTAIFGQLIVELSKNPELAADYDMDSIEITITKKYQPYILDVDKAISNLQHYYAANKQFIEHFNGKPIISKYLLAKMMKVSRPTVDQWLEKGFISQYVMPSIKVTSFDIDEVIEQLRKQKQ
;
A
#
# COMPACT_ATOMS: atom_id res chain seq x y z
N MET A 1 -14.87 2.46 -0.72
CA MET A 1 -14.02 2.38 0.50
C MET A 1 -14.62 3.27 1.57
N PRO A 2 -14.65 2.85 2.85
CA PRO A 2 -15.14 3.69 3.94
C PRO A 2 -14.29 4.97 4.03
N ARG A 3 -14.95 6.13 4.10
CA ARG A 3 -14.25 7.42 4.23
C ARG A 3 -13.52 7.45 5.57
N ARG A 4 -12.20 7.68 5.54
CA ARG A 4 -11.38 7.76 6.75
C ARG A 4 -11.94 8.87 7.65
N LYS A 5 -12.18 8.56 8.92
CA LYS A 5 -12.61 9.57 9.90
C LYS A 5 -11.55 10.67 9.95
N LYS A 6 -12.00 11.91 9.77
CA LYS A 6 -11.17 13.12 9.86
C LYS A 6 -11.69 13.98 10.99
N ILE A 7 -10.77 14.62 11.69
CA ILE A 7 -11.06 15.70 12.62
C ILE A 7 -10.43 16.94 12.00
N THR A 8 -11.22 18.00 11.95
CA THR A 8 -10.78 19.31 11.46
C THR A 8 -10.82 20.25 12.65
N ILE A 9 -9.71 20.94 12.91
CA ILE A 9 -9.61 22.00 13.90
C ILE A 9 -9.18 23.29 13.21
N LYS A 10 -9.61 24.44 13.72
CA LYS A 10 -9.13 25.72 13.19
C LYS A 10 -7.72 25.96 13.69
N ALA A 11 -6.81 26.37 12.81
CA ALA A 11 -5.43 26.66 13.21
C ALA A 11 -5.37 27.81 14.24
N LYS A 12 -6.31 28.75 14.17
CA LYS A 12 -6.52 29.83 15.14
C LYS A 12 -6.64 29.37 16.59
N ASP A 13 -7.19 28.18 16.81
CA ASP A 13 -7.39 27.62 18.16
C ASP A 13 -6.08 27.04 18.75
N THR A 14 -4.98 27.09 17.99
CA THR A 14 -3.67 26.57 18.42
C THR A 14 -2.73 27.70 18.86
N ALA A 15 -1.91 27.44 19.89
CA ALA A 15 -0.92 28.39 20.39
C ALA A 15 0.17 28.77 19.36
N ILE A 16 0.30 27.99 18.28
CA ILE A 16 1.31 28.17 17.23
C ILE A 16 0.78 28.97 16.02
N PHE A 17 -0.48 29.42 16.05
CA PHE A 17 -1.12 30.09 14.91
C PHE A 17 -0.28 31.26 14.36
N GLY A 18 0.22 32.14 15.24
CA GLY A 18 1.02 33.29 14.82
C GLY A 18 2.32 32.90 14.10
N GLN A 19 2.98 31.82 14.53
CA GLN A 19 4.17 31.30 13.84
C GLN A 19 3.81 30.70 12.49
N LEU A 20 2.66 30.02 12.41
CA LEU A 20 2.14 29.43 11.19
C LEU A 20 1.86 30.51 10.12
N ILE A 21 1.28 31.64 10.52
CA ILE A 21 1.04 32.78 9.62
C ILE A 21 2.36 33.34 9.11
N VAL A 22 3.34 33.61 9.98
CA VAL A 22 4.63 34.16 9.56
C VAL A 22 5.33 33.26 8.54
N GLU A 23 5.25 31.94 8.70
CA GLU A 23 5.83 30.99 7.75
C GLU A 23 5.08 30.97 6.42
N LEU A 24 3.74 30.90 6.45
CA LEU A 24 2.91 30.83 5.24
C LEU A 24 2.91 32.15 4.45
N SER A 25 3.05 33.30 5.11
CA SER A 25 3.16 34.62 4.48
C SER A 25 4.48 34.83 3.73
N LYS A 26 5.48 33.97 3.90
CA LYS A 26 6.68 33.98 3.04
C LYS A 26 6.37 33.53 1.61
N ASN A 27 5.28 32.80 1.41
CA ASN A 27 4.80 32.44 0.09
C ASN A 27 3.97 33.62 -0.50
N PRO A 28 4.44 34.28 -1.58
CA PRO A 28 3.76 35.44 -2.16
C PRO A 28 2.34 35.14 -2.64
N GLU A 29 2.11 33.92 -3.15
CA GLU A 29 0.81 33.49 -3.67
C GLU A 29 -0.23 33.40 -2.54
N LEU A 30 0.16 32.85 -1.39
CA LEU A 30 -0.73 32.75 -0.23
C LEU A 30 -0.98 34.12 0.41
N ALA A 31 0.04 34.96 0.51
CA ALA A 31 -0.05 36.26 1.16
C ALA A 31 -0.90 37.29 0.40
N ALA A 32 -0.98 37.19 -0.94
CA ALA A 32 -1.70 38.16 -1.78
C ALA A 32 -3.20 37.85 -1.90
N ASP A 33 -3.56 36.57 -2.07
CA ASP A 33 -4.89 36.21 -2.57
C ASP A 33 -5.70 35.28 -1.63
N TYR A 34 -5.13 34.86 -0.49
CA TYR A 34 -5.77 33.88 0.40
C TYR A 34 -6.02 34.40 1.82
N ASP A 35 -7.15 34.00 2.39
CA ASP A 35 -7.52 34.29 3.77
C ASP A 35 -6.75 33.38 4.75
N MET A 36 -5.67 33.92 5.32
CA MET A 36 -4.83 33.28 6.34
C MET A 36 -5.60 32.94 7.63
N ASP A 37 -6.73 33.60 7.83
CA ASP A 37 -7.56 33.43 9.01
C ASP A 37 -8.52 32.23 8.89
N SER A 38 -8.57 31.61 7.70
CA SER A 38 -9.39 30.43 7.37
C SER A 38 -8.65 29.10 7.49
N ILE A 39 -7.39 29.09 7.94
CA ILE A 39 -6.55 27.88 7.95
C ILE A 39 -7.16 26.79 8.85
N GLU A 40 -7.33 25.61 8.27
CA GLU A 40 -7.80 24.41 8.94
C GLU A 40 -6.71 23.33 9.00
N ILE A 41 -6.52 22.74 10.19
CA ILE A 41 -5.65 21.59 10.37
C ILE A 41 -6.53 20.34 10.35
N THR A 42 -6.30 19.47 9.35
CA THR A 42 -7.02 18.20 9.23
C THR A 42 -6.16 17.04 9.70
N ILE A 43 -6.63 16.33 10.73
CA ILE A 43 -6.00 15.11 11.25
C ILE A 43 -6.85 13.91 10.85
N THR A 44 -6.22 12.92 10.22
CA THR A 44 -6.92 11.70 9.77
C THR A 44 -6.64 10.52 10.71
N LYS A 45 -7.69 9.82 11.16
CA LYS A 45 -7.55 8.71 12.14
C LYS A 45 -6.58 7.65 11.65
N LYS A 46 -5.52 7.32 12.40
CA LYS A 46 -4.60 6.22 12.03
C LYS A 46 -5.40 4.94 11.78
N TYR A 47 -5.20 4.36 10.59
CA TYR A 47 -5.76 3.07 10.19
C TYR A 47 -4.59 2.11 10.07
N GLN A 48 -4.65 1.00 10.80
CA GLN A 48 -3.75 -0.11 10.53
C GLN A 48 -4.26 -0.79 9.26
N PRO A 49 -3.44 -0.82 8.20
CA PRO A 49 -3.85 -1.51 7.02
C PRO A 49 -4.05 -2.99 7.32
N TYR A 50 -5.12 -3.56 6.79
CA TYR A 50 -5.39 -4.99 6.87
C TYR A 50 -5.79 -5.52 5.50
N ILE A 51 -5.63 -6.82 5.31
CA ILE A 51 -6.08 -7.55 4.12
C ILE A 51 -7.41 -8.20 4.45
N LEU A 52 -8.43 -7.94 3.63
CA LEU A 52 -9.71 -8.63 3.73
C LEU A 52 -9.56 -10.06 3.21
N ASP A 53 -10.04 -11.05 3.95
CA ASP A 53 -10.04 -12.48 3.60
C ASP A 53 -8.67 -13.05 3.19
N VAL A 54 -7.64 -12.80 4.02
CA VAL A 54 -6.28 -13.36 3.85
C VAL A 54 -6.30 -14.86 3.57
N ASP A 55 -7.12 -15.61 4.30
CA ASP A 55 -7.23 -17.08 4.15
C ASP A 55 -7.68 -17.49 2.74
N LYS A 56 -8.61 -16.73 2.16
CA LYS A 56 -9.10 -16.98 0.81
C LYS A 56 -8.01 -16.71 -0.23
N ALA A 57 -7.24 -15.64 -0.05
CA ALA A 57 -6.12 -15.33 -0.93
C ALA A 57 -5.03 -16.43 -0.87
N ILE A 58 -4.67 -16.88 0.33
CA ILE A 58 -3.71 -17.98 0.54
C ILE A 58 -4.23 -19.28 -0.09
N SER A 59 -5.50 -19.63 0.17
CA SER A 59 -6.10 -20.85 -0.37
C SER A 59 -6.12 -20.86 -1.90
N ASN A 60 -6.52 -19.74 -2.53
CA ASN A 60 -6.48 -19.58 -3.98
C ASN A 60 -5.06 -19.73 -4.53
N LEU A 61 -4.07 -19.09 -3.88
CA LEU A 61 -2.67 -19.15 -4.27
C LEU A 61 -2.13 -20.58 -4.25
N GLN A 62 -2.34 -21.28 -3.13
CA GLN A 62 -1.90 -22.67 -2.96
C GLN A 62 -2.57 -23.60 -3.98
N HIS A 63 -3.88 -23.46 -4.18
CA HIS A 63 -4.63 -24.27 -5.13
C HIS A 63 -4.17 -24.03 -6.57
N TYR A 64 -3.99 -22.77 -6.97
CA TYR A 64 -3.50 -22.45 -8.30
C TYR A 64 -2.09 -23.00 -8.52
N TYR A 65 -1.19 -22.78 -7.55
CA TYR A 65 0.19 -23.25 -7.65
C TYR A 65 0.25 -24.77 -7.75
N ALA A 66 -0.51 -25.50 -6.92
CA ALA A 66 -0.58 -26.96 -6.99
C ALA A 66 -1.10 -27.47 -8.34
N ALA A 67 -2.14 -26.85 -8.90
CA ALA A 67 -2.74 -27.27 -10.16
C ALA A 67 -1.92 -26.89 -11.41
N ASN A 68 -1.14 -25.80 -11.34
CA ASN A 68 -0.48 -25.21 -12.52
C ASN A 68 1.05 -25.19 -12.44
N LYS A 69 1.65 -25.84 -11.44
CA LYS A 69 3.11 -25.81 -11.19
C LYS A 69 3.95 -26.07 -12.44
N GLN A 70 3.51 -27.01 -13.28
CA GLN A 70 4.19 -27.41 -14.52
C GLN A 70 4.17 -26.35 -15.63
N PHE A 71 3.25 -25.39 -15.58
CA PHE A 71 3.09 -24.32 -16.57
C PHE A 71 3.74 -23.00 -16.12
N ILE A 72 4.30 -22.96 -14.92
CA ILE A 72 5.00 -21.78 -14.40
C ILE A 72 6.44 -21.83 -14.93
N GLU A 73 6.88 -20.76 -15.58
CA GLU A 73 8.26 -20.64 -16.06
C GLU A 73 9.22 -20.58 -14.87
N HIS A 74 10.37 -21.23 -15.01
CA HIS A 74 11.41 -21.25 -13.98
C HIS A 74 12.71 -20.69 -14.56
N PHE A 75 13.43 -19.91 -13.74
CA PHE A 75 14.77 -19.43 -14.02
C PHE A 75 15.68 -19.77 -12.86
N ASN A 76 16.79 -20.47 -13.13
CA ASN A 76 17.71 -20.99 -12.11
C ASN A 76 17.00 -21.74 -10.97
N GLY A 77 15.99 -22.57 -11.31
CA GLY A 77 15.22 -23.35 -10.34
C GLY A 77 14.19 -22.56 -9.52
N LYS A 78 14.06 -21.24 -9.74
CA LYS A 78 13.05 -20.40 -9.08
C LYS A 78 11.91 -20.06 -10.04
N PRO A 79 10.64 -20.13 -9.60
CA PRO A 79 9.51 -19.73 -10.43
C PRO A 79 9.57 -18.22 -10.74
N ILE A 80 9.29 -17.86 -11.98
CA ILE A 80 9.11 -16.46 -12.39
C ILE A 80 7.62 -16.13 -12.25
N ILE A 81 7.31 -15.27 -11.29
CA ILE A 81 5.95 -14.88 -10.97
C ILE A 81 5.86 -13.37 -11.09
N SER A 82 5.17 -12.91 -12.12
CA SER A 82 4.90 -11.49 -12.29
C SER A 82 3.77 -11.04 -11.35
N LYS A 83 3.66 -9.73 -11.12
CA LYS A 83 2.51 -9.14 -10.39
C LYS A 83 1.16 -9.56 -10.97
N TYR A 84 1.06 -9.61 -12.30
CA TYR A 84 -0.15 -10.03 -13.00
C TYR A 84 -0.50 -11.48 -12.68
N LEU A 85 0.50 -12.37 -12.75
CA LEU A 85 0.31 -13.78 -12.46
C LEU A 85 -0.07 -13.99 -10.99
N LEU A 86 0.61 -13.32 -10.06
CA LEU A 86 0.31 -13.38 -8.63
C LEU A 86 -1.13 -12.94 -8.33
N ALA A 87 -1.58 -11.84 -8.93
CA ALA A 87 -2.96 -11.36 -8.78
C ALA A 87 -3.98 -12.41 -9.28
N LYS A 88 -3.70 -13.03 -10.43
CA LYS A 88 -4.52 -14.11 -11.00
C LYS A 88 -4.56 -15.34 -10.07
N MET A 89 -3.42 -15.74 -9.52
CA MET A 89 -3.31 -16.89 -8.59
C MET A 89 -4.15 -16.67 -7.33
N MET A 90 -4.11 -15.48 -6.75
CA MET A 90 -4.86 -15.14 -5.53
C MET A 90 -6.33 -14.80 -5.78
N LYS A 91 -6.74 -14.67 -7.05
CA LYS A 91 -8.04 -14.14 -7.50
C LYS A 91 -8.33 -12.73 -6.96
N VAL A 92 -7.33 -11.86 -6.99
CA VAL A 92 -7.45 -10.44 -6.63
C VAL A 92 -7.14 -9.55 -7.82
N SER A 93 -7.47 -8.26 -7.71
CA SER A 93 -7.12 -7.29 -8.74
C SER A 93 -5.62 -6.93 -8.69
N ARG A 94 -5.02 -6.54 -9.82
CA ARG A 94 -3.62 -6.04 -9.82
C ARG A 94 -3.43 -4.84 -8.89
N PRO A 95 -4.34 -3.84 -8.86
CA PRO A 95 -4.25 -2.75 -7.88
C PRO A 95 -4.22 -3.22 -6.43
N THR A 96 -4.86 -4.34 -6.10
CA THR A 96 -4.80 -4.93 -4.75
C THR A 96 -3.39 -5.39 -4.41
N VAL A 97 -2.70 -6.05 -5.36
CA VAL A 97 -1.31 -6.48 -5.19
C VAL A 97 -0.37 -5.27 -5.06
N ASP A 98 -0.57 -4.23 -5.87
CA ASP A 98 0.21 -2.99 -5.76
C ASP A 98 -0.01 -2.31 -4.40
N GLN A 99 -1.25 -2.24 -3.92
CA GLN A 99 -1.53 -1.74 -2.57
C GLN A 99 -0.86 -2.58 -1.48
N TRP A 100 -0.79 -3.91 -1.63
CA TRP A 100 -0.12 -4.78 -0.66
C TRP A 100 1.40 -4.56 -0.65
N LEU A 101 2.01 -4.30 -1.81
CA LEU A 101 3.41 -3.90 -1.92
C LEU A 101 3.67 -2.55 -1.26
N GLU A 102 2.85 -1.53 -1.57
CA GLU A 102 2.98 -0.18 -0.98
C GLU A 102 2.83 -0.20 0.54
N LYS A 103 1.95 -1.07 1.04
CA LYS A 103 1.70 -1.25 2.48
C LYS A 103 2.70 -2.19 3.16
N GLY A 104 3.63 -2.78 2.41
CA GLY A 104 4.64 -3.71 2.92
C GLY A 104 4.08 -5.05 3.42
N PHE A 105 2.89 -5.45 2.95
CA PHE A 105 2.29 -6.74 3.32
C PHE A 105 2.93 -7.91 2.61
N ILE A 106 3.45 -7.68 1.40
CA ILE A 106 4.19 -8.66 0.62
C ILE A 106 5.45 -7.99 0.06
N SER A 107 6.49 -8.78 -0.20
CA SER A 107 7.70 -8.34 -0.88
C SER A 107 7.81 -8.97 -2.27
N GLN A 108 8.55 -8.29 -3.15
CA GLN A 108 9.05 -8.88 -4.39
C GLN A 108 10.57 -8.82 -4.34
N TYR A 109 11.23 -9.74 -5.04
CA TYR A 109 12.68 -9.70 -5.22
C TYR A 109 13.02 -9.43 -6.69
N VAL A 110 14.18 -8.82 -6.91
CA VAL A 110 14.74 -8.65 -8.26
C VAL A 110 15.64 -9.83 -8.53
N MET A 111 15.40 -10.55 -9.62
CA MET A 111 16.34 -11.54 -10.15
C MET A 111 17.50 -10.80 -10.82
N PRO A 112 18.72 -10.79 -10.23
CA PRO A 112 19.80 -9.93 -10.72
C PRO A 112 20.22 -10.28 -12.15
N SER A 113 20.17 -11.57 -12.50
CA SER A 113 20.61 -12.09 -13.80
C SER A 113 19.76 -11.62 -14.98
N ILE A 114 18.46 -11.37 -14.77
CA ILE A 114 17.51 -10.99 -15.83
C ILE A 114 16.84 -9.64 -15.58
N LYS A 115 17.15 -8.97 -14.46
CA LYS A 115 16.55 -7.70 -14.02
C LYS A 115 15.01 -7.73 -13.97
N VAL A 116 14.42 -8.91 -13.77
CA VAL A 116 12.98 -9.11 -13.65
C VAL A 116 12.60 -9.17 -12.17
N THR A 117 11.50 -8.53 -11.79
CA THR A 117 10.91 -8.69 -10.46
C THR A 117 10.05 -9.95 -10.42
N SER A 118 10.25 -10.76 -9.39
CA SER A 118 9.50 -12.00 -9.17
C SER A 118 9.03 -12.10 -7.71
N PHE A 119 8.08 -13.00 -7.47
CA PHE A 119 7.58 -13.36 -6.15
C PHE A 119 7.96 -14.78 -5.80
N ASP A 120 8.33 -14.99 -4.55
CA ASP A 120 8.47 -16.32 -3.98
C ASP A 120 7.13 -16.70 -3.33
N ILE A 121 6.54 -17.80 -3.77
CA ILE A 121 5.20 -18.20 -3.30
C ILE A 121 5.21 -18.51 -1.82
N ASP A 122 6.25 -19.19 -1.33
CA ASP A 122 6.31 -19.60 0.06
C ASP A 122 6.52 -18.36 0.95
N GLU A 123 7.40 -17.44 0.54
CA GLU A 123 7.60 -16.16 1.23
C GLU A 123 6.30 -15.33 1.25
N VAL A 124 5.59 -15.21 0.12
CA VAL A 124 4.32 -14.49 0.04
C VAL A 124 3.28 -15.14 0.96
N ILE A 125 3.17 -16.47 1.00
CA ILE A 125 2.23 -17.16 1.90
C ILE A 125 2.57 -16.86 3.37
N GLU A 126 3.85 -16.93 3.76
CA GLU A 126 4.27 -16.60 5.13
C GLU A 126 3.96 -15.15 5.50
N GLN A 127 4.24 -14.22 4.59
CA GLN A 127 3.96 -12.80 4.78
C GLN A 127 2.46 -12.53 4.93
N LEU A 128 1.64 -13.16 4.09
CA LEU A 128 0.19 -13.08 4.19
C LEU A 128 -0.33 -13.68 5.50
N ARG A 129 0.22 -14.82 5.96
CA ARG A 129 -0.15 -15.42 7.26
C ARG A 129 0.12 -14.47 8.43
N LYS A 130 1.18 -13.67 8.38
CA LYS A 130 1.49 -12.64 9.40
C LYS A 130 0.47 -11.49 9.42
N GLN A 131 -0.32 -11.33 8.35
CA GLN A 131 -1.39 -10.32 8.27
C GLN A 131 -2.75 -10.84 8.78
N LYS A 132 -2.84 -12.10 9.24
CA LYS A 132 -4.04 -12.58 9.92
C LYS A 132 -4.20 -11.84 11.24
N GLN A 133 -5.34 -11.17 11.39
CA GLN A 133 -5.78 -10.60 12.67
C GLN A 133 -6.54 -11.63 13.47
#